data_AF-A0A3M0WSB7-F1
#
_entry.id   AF-A0A3M0WSB7-F1
#
_cell.length_a   1.000
_cell.length_b   1.000
_cell.length_c   1.000
_cell.angle_alpha   90.00
_cell.angle_beta   90.00
_cell.angle_gamma   90.00
#
_symmetry.space_group_name_H-M   'P 1'
#
loop_
_entity.id
_entity.type
_entity.pdbx_description
1 polymer ?
#
loop_
_entity_poly.entity_id
_entity_poly.type
_entity_poly.pdbx_seq_one_letter_code
_entity_poly.pdbx_strand_id
1 'polypeptide(L)'
;MPRKIATLCHTVNCFNKAYEGNYCEACKQKNKRERYRTEHQTRKEKENYKEKKKFYNSAAWKKLRKHILATHPFCKVCGAIATEVDHIVAIEDGGELYSYENLQPLCKSCHSTKTGKEVYNRRQNEKV
;
A
#
# COMPACT_ATOMS: atom_id res chain seq x y z
N MET A 1 2.98 -8.81 53.81
CA MET A 1 2.20 -8.30 52.66
C MET A 1 1.61 -9.50 51.93
N PRO A 2 0.28 -9.58 51.72
CA PRO A 2 -0.33 -10.73 51.05
C PRO A 2 0.19 -10.83 49.60
N ARG A 3 0.61 -12.02 49.17
CA ARG A 3 1.09 -12.24 47.79
C ARG A 3 -0.09 -12.08 46.83
N LYS A 4 0.10 -11.32 45.75
CA LYS A 4 -0.89 -11.20 44.67
C LYS A 4 -1.24 -12.61 44.15
N ILE A 5 -2.54 -12.91 44.09
CA ILE A 5 -3.03 -14.16 43.50
C ILE A 5 -2.79 -14.07 41.99
N ALA A 6 -2.00 -14.99 41.46
CA ALA A 6 -1.71 -15.03 40.03
C ALA A 6 -2.91 -15.60 39.26
N THR A 7 -3.28 -14.97 38.15
CA THR A 7 -4.27 -15.47 37.20
C THR A 7 -3.60 -16.20 36.05
N LEU A 8 -4.37 -16.91 35.21
CA LEU A 8 -3.85 -17.46 33.97
C LEU A 8 -3.75 -16.38 32.89
N CYS A 9 -2.76 -16.50 32.01
CA CYS A 9 -2.60 -15.63 30.84
C CYS A 9 -3.81 -15.75 29.89
N HIS A 10 -4.35 -14.62 29.45
CA HIS A 10 -5.44 -14.56 28.47
C HIS A 10 -5.03 -14.88 27.03
N THR A 11 -3.74 -14.98 26.73
CA THR A 11 -3.32 -15.38 25.38
C THR A 11 -3.79 -16.81 25.11
N VAL A 12 -4.48 -17.00 23.98
CA VAL A 12 -4.94 -18.32 23.53
C VAL A 12 -3.78 -19.32 23.58
N ASN A 13 -4.02 -20.48 24.18
CA ASN A 13 -3.03 -21.55 24.37
C ASN A 13 -1.78 -21.15 25.19
N CYS A 14 -1.86 -20.13 26.04
CA CYS A 14 -0.80 -19.80 26.99
C CYS A 14 -1.23 -20.13 28.42
N PHE A 15 -0.58 -21.13 29.03
CA PHE A 15 -0.90 -21.59 30.40
C PHE A 15 -0.05 -20.92 31.49
N ASN A 16 0.71 -19.88 31.13
CA ASN A 16 1.58 -19.18 32.07
C ASN A 16 0.79 -18.31 33.05
N LYS A 17 1.37 -18.09 34.24
CA LYS A 17 0.81 -17.22 35.27
C LYS A 17 1.00 -15.74 34.92
N ALA A 18 -0.05 -14.96 35.11
CA ALA A 18 -0.06 -13.50 35.07
C ALA A 18 -0.14 -12.99 36.51
N TYR A 19 0.95 -12.35 36.96
CA TYR A 19 1.03 -11.78 38.31
C TYR A 19 0.52 -10.33 38.35
N GLU A 20 0.47 -9.67 37.20
CA GLU A 20 -0.01 -8.29 37.03
C GLU A 20 -0.72 -8.14 35.67
N GLY A 21 -2.00 -7.81 35.68
CA GLY A 21 -2.82 -7.70 34.48
C GLY A 21 -3.20 -9.06 33.87
N ASN A 22 -3.61 -9.05 32.60
CA ASN A 22 -4.25 -10.21 31.96
C ASN A 22 -3.27 -11.15 31.21
N TYR A 23 -1.98 -10.81 31.14
CA TYR A 23 -1.00 -11.54 30.33
C TYR A 23 0.24 -11.87 31.15
N CYS A 24 0.89 -13.00 30.86
CA CYS A 24 2.23 -13.26 31.39
C CYS A 24 3.25 -12.29 30.77
N GLU A 25 4.41 -12.11 31.41
CA GLU A 25 5.40 -11.11 30.99
C GLU A 25 5.90 -11.32 29.54
N ALA A 26 6.10 -12.57 29.14
CA ALA A 26 6.46 -12.92 27.76
C ALA A 26 5.36 -12.53 26.76
N CYS A 27 4.09 -12.83 27.06
CA CYS A 27 2.96 -12.47 26.21
C CYS A 27 2.71 -10.95 26.18
N LYS A 28 2.90 -10.24 27.30
CA LYS A 28 2.87 -8.76 27.31
C LYS A 28 3.89 -8.17 26.35
N GLN A 29 5.14 -8.64 26.44
CA GLN A 29 6.21 -8.13 25.60
C GLN A 29 5.97 -8.46 24.12
N LYS A 30 5.47 -9.66 23.81
CA LYS A 30 5.09 -10.04 22.45
C LYS A 30 3.97 -9.16 21.91
N ASN A 31 2.87 -9.00 22.65
CA ASN A 31 1.74 -8.15 22.27
C ASN A 31 2.17 -6.69 22.07
N LYS A 32 3.05 -6.16 22.94
CA LYS A 32 3.60 -4.81 22.79
C LYS A 32 4.40 -4.66 21.50
N ARG A 33 5.25 -5.64 21.17
CA ARG A 33 6.03 -5.67 19.92
C ARG A 33 5.12 -5.75 18.69
N GLU A 34 4.11 -6.63 18.72
CA GLU A 34 3.14 -6.77 17.62
C GLU A 34 2.35 -5.47 17.42
N ARG A 35 1.85 -4.87 18.49
CA ARG A 35 1.16 -3.58 18.44
C ARG A 35 2.05 -2.47 17.87
N TYR A 36 3.30 -2.36 18.34
CA TYR A 36 4.24 -1.39 17.81
C TYR A 36 4.49 -1.61 16.30
N ARG A 37 4.66 -2.87 15.88
CA ARG A 37 4.86 -3.23 14.47
C ARG A 37 3.66 -2.85 13.61
N THR A 38 2.43 -3.16 14.04
CA THR A 38 1.21 -2.81 13.29
C THR A 38 0.97 -1.30 13.25
N GLU A 39 1.19 -0.59 14.35
CA GLU A 39 1.12 0.88 14.39
C GLU A 39 2.14 1.52 13.45
N HIS A 40 3.40 1.06 13.44
CA HIS A 40 4.42 1.57 12.53
C HIS A 40 4.11 1.26 11.06
N GLN A 41 3.63 0.05 10.76
CA GLN A 41 3.25 -0.34 9.41
C GLN A 41 2.11 0.54 8.88
N THR A 42 1.04 0.72 9.67
CA THR A 42 -0.10 1.57 9.27
C THR A 42 0.29 3.03 9.11
N ARG A 43 1.25 3.53 9.90
CA ARG A 43 1.80 4.89 9.73
C ARG A 43 2.54 5.03 8.40
N LYS A 44 3.42 4.08 8.07
CA LYS A 44 4.16 4.06 6.80
C LYS A 44 3.21 4.01 5.60
N GLU A 45 2.17 3.18 5.66
CA GLU A 45 1.13 3.10 4.63
C GLU A 45 0.40 4.44 4.45
N LYS A 46 0.06 5.13 5.55
CA LYS A 46 -0.55 6.46 5.52
C LYS A 46 0.37 7.51 4.92
N GLU A 47 1.66 7.48 5.24
CA GLU A 47 2.66 8.39 4.68
C GLU A 47 2.82 8.16 3.17
N ASN A 48 2.97 6.91 2.72
CA ASN A 48 3.02 6.55 1.31
C ASN A 48 1.76 6.99 0.55
N TYR A 49 0.57 6.82 1.14
CA TYR A 49 -0.69 7.29 0.54
C TYR A 49 -0.70 8.82 0.39
N LYS A 50 -0.24 9.57 1.40
CA LYS A 50 -0.13 11.03 1.34
C LYS A 50 0.83 11.48 0.24
N GLU A 51 1.97 10.82 0.09
CA GLU A 51 2.96 11.13 -0.94
C GLU A 51 2.42 10.88 -2.34
N LYS A 52 1.81 9.71 -2.58
CA LYS A 52 1.13 9.41 -3.86
C LYS A 52 0.06 10.44 -4.16
N LYS A 53 -0.78 10.77 -3.17
CA LYS A 53 -1.84 11.78 -3.33
C LYS A 53 -1.25 13.16 -3.65
N LYS A 54 -0.13 13.55 -3.04
CA LYS A 54 0.58 14.80 -3.34
C LYS A 54 1.08 14.84 -4.78
N PHE A 55 1.69 13.75 -5.26
CA PHE A 55 2.14 13.62 -6.64
C PHE A 55 0.99 13.79 -7.65
N TYR A 56 -0.07 12.97 -7.52
CA TYR A 56 -1.20 13.02 -8.47
C TYR A 56 -2.01 14.32 -8.38
N ASN A 57 -1.94 15.05 -7.26
CA ASN A 57 -2.56 16.37 -7.13
C ASN A 57 -1.67 17.54 -7.56
N SER A 58 -0.38 17.28 -7.82
CA SER A 58 0.58 18.31 -8.20
C SER A 58 0.18 19.01 -9.50
N ALA A 59 0.52 20.30 -9.60
CA ALA A 59 0.28 21.08 -10.82
C ALA A 59 1.08 20.52 -12.01
N ALA A 60 2.31 20.06 -11.76
CA ALA A 60 3.17 19.43 -12.76
C ALA A 60 2.50 18.20 -13.39
N TRP A 61 2.02 17.27 -12.56
CA TRP A 61 1.31 16.09 -13.05
C TRP A 61 0.04 16.45 -13.82
N LYS A 62 -0.79 17.36 -13.28
CA LYS A 62 -2.02 17.79 -13.95
C LYS A 62 -1.75 18.41 -15.32
N LYS A 63 -0.68 19.22 -15.43
CA LYS A 63 -0.27 19.83 -16.71
C LYS A 63 0.20 18.76 -17.70
N LEU A 64 1.07 17.85 -17.25
CA LEU A 64 1.59 16.76 -18.07
C LEU A 64 0.48 15.83 -18.57
N ARG A 65 -0.41 15.40 -17.67
CA ARG A 65 -1.58 14.57 -18.00
C ARG A 65 -2.46 15.22 -19.06
N LYS A 66 -2.77 16.52 -18.92
CA LYS A 66 -3.55 17.26 -19.92
C LYS A 66 -2.83 17.30 -21.27
N HIS A 67 -1.53 17.55 -21.27
CA HIS A 67 -0.74 17.61 -22.50
C HIS A 67 -0.70 16.26 -23.23
N ILE A 68 -0.50 15.15 -22.49
CA ILE A 68 -0.49 13.80 -23.07
C ILE A 68 -1.85 13.45 -23.67
N LEU A 69 -2.96 13.70 -22.97
CA LEU A 69 -4.30 13.42 -23.49
C LEU A 69 -4.67 14.30 -24.69
N ALA A 70 -4.14 15.52 -24.78
CA ALA A 70 -4.36 16.39 -25.92
C ALA A 70 -3.55 15.97 -27.16
N THR A 71 -2.32 15.51 -26.97
CA THR A 71 -1.43 15.10 -28.08
C THR A 71 -1.65 13.65 -28.51
N HIS A 72 -2.08 12.79 -27.60
CA HIS A 72 -2.34 11.37 -27.82
C HIS A 72 -3.76 11.02 -27.30
N PRO A 73 -4.81 11.38 -28.05
CA PRO A 73 -6.19 11.27 -27.59
C PRO A 73 -6.74 9.83 -27.60
N PHE A 74 -5.99 8.87 -28.12
CA PHE A 74 -6.42 7.47 -28.26
C PHE A 74 -5.63 6.54 -27.33
N CYS A 75 -6.33 5.54 -26.81
CA CYS A 75 -5.81 4.48 -25.97
C CYS A 75 -4.74 3.70 -26.72
N LYS A 76 -3.55 3.59 -26.12
CA LYS A 76 -2.42 2.88 -26.73
C LYS A 76 -2.68 1.39 -26.96
N VAL A 77 -3.63 0.80 -26.21
CA VAL A 77 -3.95 -0.64 -26.26
C VAL A 77 -5.06 -0.96 -27.26
N CYS A 78 -6.16 -0.22 -27.24
CA CYS A 78 -7.37 -0.57 -28.00
C CYS A 78 -7.85 0.50 -28.99
N GLY A 79 -7.21 1.66 -29.06
CA GLY A 79 -7.58 2.74 -29.98
C GLY A 79 -8.83 3.55 -29.60
N ALA A 80 -9.58 3.18 -28.57
CA ALA A 80 -10.69 3.99 -28.04
C ALA A 80 -10.20 5.34 -27.47
N ILE A 81 -11.09 6.30 -27.21
CA ILE A 81 -10.70 7.59 -26.60
C ILE A 81 -10.03 7.34 -25.24
N ALA A 82 -8.83 7.91 -25.07
CA ALA A 82 -8.10 7.85 -23.82
C ALA A 82 -8.69 8.85 -22.82
N THR A 83 -8.84 8.39 -21.58
CA THR A 83 -9.37 9.21 -20.47
C THR A 83 -8.38 9.30 -19.32
N GLU A 84 -7.42 8.39 -19.25
CA GLU A 84 -6.42 8.28 -18.21
C GLU A 84 -5.02 8.28 -18.81
N VAL A 85 -4.04 8.68 -18.01
CA VAL A 85 -2.61 8.55 -18.32
C VAL A 85 -2.00 7.70 -17.23
N ASP A 86 -1.30 6.67 -17.64
CA ASP A 86 -0.80 5.62 -16.77
C ASP A 86 0.70 5.42 -16.95
N HIS A 87 1.38 5.02 -15.89
CA HIS A 87 2.82 4.76 -15.92
C HIS A 87 3.09 3.37 -16.50
N ILE A 88 3.86 3.25 -17.59
CA ILE A 88 4.19 1.95 -18.22
C ILE A 88 4.80 0.99 -17.20
N VAL A 89 5.85 1.43 -16.51
CA VAL A 89 6.39 0.86 -15.28
C VAL A 89 5.80 1.62 -14.11
N ALA A 90 5.10 0.92 -13.20
CA ALA A 90 4.46 1.56 -12.06
C ALA A 90 5.48 2.29 -11.18
N ILE A 91 5.06 3.40 -10.56
CA ILE A 91 5.89 4.17 -9.61
C ILE A 91 6.39 3.27 -8.47
N GLU A 92 5.55 2.33 -8.03
CA GLU A 92 5.88 1.37 -6.96
C GLU A 92 6.98 0.38 -7.36
N ASP A 93 7.13 0.13 -8.67
CA ASP A 93 8.13 -0.75 -9.24
C ASP A 93 9.38 0.02 -9.73
N GLY A 94 9.50 1.31 -9.35
CA GLY A 94 10.65 2.16 -9.70
C GLY A 94 10.53 2.93 -11.01
N GLY A 95 9.33 2.99 -11.61
CA GLY A 95 9.09 3.74 -12.84
C GLY A 95 9.29 5.25 -12.68
N GLU A 96 9.80 5.89 -13.72
CA GLU A 96 10.00 7.34 -13.75
C GLU A 96 8.68 8.12 -13.66
N LEU A 97 8.64 9.13 -12.79
CA LEU A 97 7.42 9.86 -12.45
C LEU A 97 6.86 10.73 -13.58
N TYR A 98 7.74 11.40 -14.32
CA TYR A 98 7.39 12.45 -15.30
C TYR A 98 7.92 12.18 -16.71
N SER A 99 8.52 11.02 -16.94
CA SER A 99 9.10 10.68 -18.23
C SER A 99 8.02 10.35 -19.24
N TYR A 100 8.04 11.02 -20.38
CA TYR A 100 7.08 10.77 -21.46
C TYR A 100 7.14 9.31 -21.95
N GLU A 101 8.33 8.72 -21.96
CA GLU A 101 8.54 7.32 -22.37
C GLU A 101 7.90 6.34 -21.40
N ASN A 102 7.79 6.71 -20.12
CA ASN A 102 7.14 5.90 -19.10
C ASN A 102 5.64 6.23 -18.96
N LEU A 103 5.04 7.04 -19.84
CA LEU A 103 3.63 7.43 -19.75
C LEU A 103 2.85 6.97 -20.98
N GLN A 104 1.67 6.40 -20.76
CA GLN A 104 0.79 5.96 -21.84
C GLN A 104 -0.66 6.42 -21.64
N PRO A 105 -1.33 6.92 -22.70
CA PRO A 105 -2.76 7.23 -22.66
C PRO A 105 -3.57 5.94 -22.75
N LEU A 106 -4.53 5.76 -21.83
CA LEU A 106 -5.40 4.60 -21.77
C LEU A 106 -6.86 5.00 -21.60
N CYS A 107 -7.76 4.18 -22.14
CA CYS A 107 -9.17 4.21 -21.74
C CYS A 107 -9.35 3.54 -20.38
N LYS A 108 -10.45 3.86 -19.69
CA LYS A 108 -10.73 3.35 -18.34
C LYS A 108 -10.71 1.82 -18.23
N SER A 109 -11.19 1.09 -19.25
CA SER A 109 -11.25 -0.38 -19.24
C SER A 109 -9.84 -1.00 -19.34
N CYS A 110 -9.02 -0.53 -20.28
CA CYS A 110 -7.64 -0.98 -20.42
C CYS A 110 -6.80 -0.64 -19.19
N HIS A 111 -6.97 0.57 -18.64
CA HIS A 111 -6.31 0.99 -17.41
C HIS A 111 -6.66 0.05 -16.24
N SER A 112 -7.95 -0.20 -16.01
CA SER A 112 -8.42 -1.09 -14.92
C SER A 112 -7.89 -2.52 -15.09
N THR A 113 -7.83 -3.02 -16.33
CA THR A 113 -7.28 -4.34 -16.64
C THR A 113 -5.81 -4.42 -16.29
N LYS A 114 -5.02 -3.39 -16.62
CA LYS A 114 -3.61 -3.32 -16.28
C LYS A 114 -3.39 -3.27 -14.77
N THR A 115 -4.08 -2.38 -14.06
CA THR A 115 -4.00 -2.31 -12.59
C THR A 115 -4.31 -3.67 -11.95
N GLY A 116 -5.34 -4.38 -12.44
CA GLY A 116 -5.68 -5.72 -11.97
C GLY A 116 -4.54 -6.72 -12.15
N LYS A 117 -3.88 -6.72 -13.32
CA LYS A 117 -2.73 -7.59 -13.61
C LYS A 117 -1.53 -7.27 -12.71
N GLU A 118 -1.22 -5.99 -12.51
CA GLU A 118 -0.11 -5.57 -11.64
C GLU A 118 -0.33 -5.99 -10.19
N VAL A 119 -1.54 -5.81 -9.66
CA VAL A 119 -1.89 -6.24 -8.30
C VAL A 119 -1.81 -7.77 -8.18
N TYR A 120 -2.28 -8.50 -9.20
CA TYR A 120 -2.14 -9.96 -9.23
C TYR A 120 -0.66 -10.38 -9.20
N ASN A 121 0.18 -9.80 -10.05
CA ASN A 121 1.59 -10.14 -10.15
C ASN A 121 2.34 -9.85 -8.83
N ARG A 122 2.08 -8.70 -8.20
CA ARG A 122 2.68 -8.35 -6.90
C ARG A 122 2.35 -9.37 -5.80
N ARG A 123 1.09 -9.80 -5.73
CA ARG A 123 0.67 -10.84 -4.78
C ARG A 123 1.29 -12.21 -5.03
N GLN A 124 1.66 -12.53 -6.27
CA GLN A 124 2.38 -13.78 -6.57
C GLN A 124 3.85 -13.66 -6.14
N ASN A 125 4.48 -12.51 -6.39
CA ASN A 125 5.88 -12.26 -6.02
C ASN A 125 6.10 -12.25 -4.49
N GLU A 126 5.11 -11.85 -3.70
CA GLU A 126 5.18 -11.88 -2.22
C GLU A 126 5.11 -13.30 -1.62
N LYS A 127 4.74 -14.32 -2.41
CA LYS A 127 4.63 -15.71 -1.96
C LYS A 127 5.87 -16.55 -2.23
N VAL A 128 6.84 -16.01 -2.97
CA VAL A 128 8.13 -16.63 -3.30
C VAL A 128 9.17 -16.17 -2.28
#